data_AF-A0A2Z5FWY5-F1
#
_entry.id   AF-A0A2Z5FWY5-F1
#
_cell.length_a   1.000
_cell.length_b   1.000
_cell.length_c   1.000
_cell.angle_alpha   90.00
_cell.angle_beta   90.00
_cell.angle_gamma   90.00
#
_symmetry.space_group_name_H-M   'P 1'
#
loop_
_entity.id
_entity.type
_entity.pdbx_description
1 polymer ?
#
loop_
_entity_poly.entity_id
_entity_poly.type
_entity_poly.pdbx_seq_one_letter_code
_entity_poly.pdbx_strand_id
1 'polypeptide(L)'
;MSRIDDLKQELRVLKAEYRSKMVQLHAEESARFYIKTGDLLLLEEGTHAHSKSAVYMVSRIVFRLGGESVLFGHKRLKDEKSFHHREVTVCLDFEAPRVIGRVDDWRRIVQRATPDNHDSPYLFSRSA
;
A
#
# COMPACT_ATOMS: atom_id res chain seq x y z
N MET A 1 -18.09 18.00 41.74
CA MET A 1 -17.07 17.77 40.69
C MET A 1 -15.86 18.61 41.01
N SER A 2 -14.65 18.04 40.90
CA SER A 2 -13.42 18.78 41.20
C SER A 2 -12.92 19.50 39.95
N ARG A 3 -12.26 20.65 40.12
CA ARG A 3 -11.64 21.40 39.01
C ARG A 3 -10.64 20.58 38.18
N ILE A 4 -10.09 19.51 38.77
CA ILE A 4 -9.21 18.55 38.09
C ILE A 4 -10.00 17.66 37.12
N ASP A 5 -11.23 17.29 37.47
CA ASP A 5 -12.09 16.47 36.62
C ASP A 5 -12.57 17.25 35.40
N ASP A 6 -12.86 18.54 35.58
CA ASP A 6 -13.23 19.45 34.49
C ASP A 6 -12.08 19.61 33.47
N LEU A 7 -10.85 19.86 33.96
CA LEU A 7 -9.66 19.94 33.11
C LEU A 7 -9.37 18.63 32.36
N LYS A 8 -9.56 17.48 33.02
CA LYS A 8 -9.41 16.16 32.35
C LYS A 8 -10.43 16.00 31.24
N GLN A 9 -11.66 16.48 31.43
CA GLN A 9 -12.71 16.39 30.43
C GLN A 9 -12.43 17.32 29.25
N GLU A 10 -12.03 18.58 29.50
CA GLU A 10 -11.60 19.52 28.46
C GLU A 10 -10.44 18.95 27.62
N LEU A 11 -9.44 18.35 28.26
CA LEU A 11 -8.32 17.73 27.55
C LEU A 11 -8.75 16.55 26.68
N ARG A 12 -9.72 15.75 27.13
CA ARG A 12 -10.31 14.65 26.32
C ARG A 12 -11.05 15.19 25.10
N VAL A 13 -11.83 16.25 25.27
CA VAL A 13 -12.56 16.92 24.17
C VAL A 13 -11.56 17.46 23.16
N LEU A 14 -10.56 18.22 23.60
CA LEU A 14 -9.54 18.78 22.72
C LEU A 14 -8.75 17.70 21.96
N LYS A 15 -8.42 16.58 22.62
CA LYS A 15 -7.76 15.44 21.98
C LYS A 15 -8.65 14.78 20.92
N ALA A 16 -9.95 14.70 21.16
CA ALA A 16 -10.91 14.16 20.19
C ALA A 16 -11.05 15.09 18.98
N GLU A 17 -11.18 16.40 19.20
CA GLU A 17 -11.24 17.41 18.13
C GLU A 17 -9.97 17.40 17.27
N TYR A 18 -8.80 17.36 17.91
CA TYR A 18 -7.52 17.27 17.21
C TYR A 18 -7.45 16.03 16.31
N ARG A 19 -7.83 14.86 16.85
CA ARG A 19 -7.88 13.61 16.07
C ARG A 19 -8.85 13.72 14.89
N SER A 20 -10.02 14.29 15.10
CA SER A 20 -11.01 14.49 14.03
C SER A 20 -10.48 15.38 12.91
N LYS A 21 -9.86 16.52 13.25
CA LYS A 21 -9.26 17.43 12.26
C LYS A 21 -8.11 16.78 11.50
N MET A 22 -7.27 16.00 12.18
CA MET A 22 -6.18 15.25 11.53
C MET A 22 -6.71 14.22 10.53
N VAL A 23 -7.79 13.50 10.87
CA VAL A 23 -8.43 12.54 9.94
C VAL A 23 -9.00 13.27 8.72
N GLN A 24 -9.66 14.41 8.92
CA GLN A 24 -10.20 15.21 7.82
C GLN A 24 -9.08 15.71 6.90
N LEU A 25 -8.02 16.29 7.46
CA LEU A 25 -6.88 16.79 6.69
C LEU A 25 -6.21 15.66 5.89
N HIS A 26 -6.03 14.49 6.51
CA HIS A 26 -5.51 13.31 5.81
C HIS A 26 -6.42 12.88 4.64
N ALA A 27 -7.73 12.90 4.82
CA ALA A 27 -8.67 12.56 3.74
C ALA A 27 -8.59 13.56 2.58
N GLU A 28 -8.49 14.86 2.88
CA GLU A 28 -8.37 15.93 1.87
C GLU A 28 -7.03 15.87 1.11
N GLU A 29 -5.91 15.66 1.81
CA GLU A 29 -4.59 15.48 1.19
C GLU A 29 -4.56 14.21 0.34
N SER A 30 -5.08 13.12 0.89
CA SER A 30 -5.16 11.84 0.17
C SER A 30 -6.05 11.95 -1.06
N ALA A 31 -7.15 12.72 -1.04
CA ALA A 31 -8.00 12.95 -2.21
C ALA A 31 -7.25 13.64 -3.36
N ARG A 32 -6.39 14.63 -3.04
CA ARG A 32 -5.58 15.39 -4.01
C ARG A 32 -4.40 14.60 -4.57
N PHE A 33 -3.92 13.59 -3.83
CA PHE A 33 -2.80 12.77 -4.26
C PHE A 33 -3.22 11.80 -5.37
N TYR A 34 -2.53 11.81 -6.52
CA TYR A 34 -2.93 11.00 -7.69
C TYR A 34 -2.66 9.50 -7.50
N ILE A 35 -1.69 9.13 -6.66
CA ILE A 35 -1.38 7.74 -6.32
C ILE A 35 -2.26 7.30 -5.16
N LYS A 36 -2.82 6.09 -5.24
CA LYS A 36 -3.66 5.49 -4.21
C LYS A 36 -3.09 4.16 -3.73
N THR A 37 -3.54 3.73 -2.56
CA THR A 37 -3.32 2.36 -2.09
C THR A 37 -3.88 1.35 -3.10
N GLY A 38 -3.11 0.31 -3.38
CA GLY A 38 -3.42 -0.72 -4.37
C GLY A 38 -2.98 -0.37 -5.80
N ASP A 39 -2.46 0.83 -6.05
CA ASP A 39 -1.87 1.15 -7.35
C ASP A 39 -0.56 0.37 -7.55
N LEU A 40 -0.29 0.07 -8.82
CA LEU A 40 0.96 -0.51 -9.28
C LEU A 40 1.82 0.59 -9.88
N LEU A 41 3.01 0.80 -9.32
CA LEU A 41 3.98 1.78 -9.79
C LEU A 41 5.12 1.07 -10.52
N LEU A 42 5.51 1.59 -11.68
CA LEU A 42 6.75 1.21 -12.36
C LEU A 42 7.82 2.24 -12.01
N LEU A 43 8.93 1.78 -11.41
CA LEU A 43 10.03 2.61 -10.97
C LEU A 43 11.35 2.07 -11.51
N GLU A 44 12.27 2.97 -11.86
CA GLU A 44 13.64 2.61 -12.20
C GLU A 44 14.47 2.51 -10.92
N GLU A 45 15.06 1.34 -10.67
CA GLU A 45 16.02 1.12 -9.59
C GLU A 45 17.44 1.04 -10.13
N GLY A 46 18.40 1.67 -9.44
CA GLY A 46 19.82 1.57 -9.75
C GLY A 46 20.45 2.89 -10.18
N THR A 47 21.73 2.85 -10.53
CA THR A 47 22.43 4.00 -11.10
C THR A 47 22.20 4.06 -12.61
N HIS A 48 22.39 5.23 -13.24
CA HIS A 48 22.15 5.43 -14.69
C HIS A 48 22.81 4.38 -15.61
N ALA A 49 23.89 3.72 -15.18
CA ALA A 49 24.55 2.66 -15.95
C ALA A 49 23.87 1.29 -15.84
N HIS A 50 23.06 1.05 -14.79
CA HIS A 50 22.46 -0.24 -14.45
C HIS A 50 21.03 -0.07 -13.90
N SER A 51 20.20 0.73 -14.57
CA SER A 51 18.81 0.87 -14.16
C SER A 51 18.02 -0.41 -14.51
N LYS A 52 17.11 -0.80 -13.61
CA LYS A 52 16.16 -1.88 -13.82
C LYS A 52 14.78 -1.39 -13.43
N SER A 53 13.82 -1.56 -14.32
CA SER A 53 12.42 -1.30 -14.01
C SER A 53 11.91 -2.34 -13.01
N ALA A 54 11.29 -1.88 -11.93
CA ALA A 54 10.67 -2.68 -10.91
C ALA A 54 9.23 -2.22 -10.68
N VAL A 55 8.36 -3.19 -10.37
CA VAL A 55 6.95 -2.92 -10.08
C VAL A 55 6.72 -2.97 -8.58
N TYR A 56 6.02 -1.98 -8.07
CA TYR A 56 5.65 -1.86 -6.67
C TYR A 56 4.14 -1.77 -6.49
N MET A 57 3.58 -2.53 -5.57
CA MET A 57 2.21 -2.34 -5.10
C MET A 57 2.22 -1.37 -3.92
N VAL A 58 1.48 -0.27 -4.02
CA VAL A 58 1.32 0.70 -2.92
C VAL A 58 0.49 0.07 -1.81
N SER A 59 1.06 -0.06 -0.61
CA SER A 59 0.35 -0.57 0.58
C SER A 59 -0.29 0.57 1.37
N ARG A 60 0.46 1.64 1.61
CA ARG A 60 -0.01 2.81 2.36
C ARG A 60 0.77 4.07 1.99
N ILE A 61 0.13 5.20 2.23
CA ILE A 61 0.71 6.53 2.01
C ILE A 61 0.57 7.28 3.33
N VAL A 62 1.66 7.87 3.78
CA VAL A 62 1.70 8.67 5.01
C VAL A 62 1.96 10.12 4.64
N PHE A 63 0.97 10.97 4.87
CA PHE A 63 1.08 12.41 4.67
C PHE A 63 1.63 13.05 5.94
N ARG A 64 2.78 13.72 5.84
CA ARG A 64 3.37 14.45 6.97
C ARG A 64 2.97 15.91 6.95
N LEU A 65 2.76 16.46 8.15
CA LEU A 65 2.62 17.90 8.36
C LEU A 65 3.93 18.57 7.91
N GLY A 66 3.91 19.26 6.77
CA GLY A 66 5.11 19.81 6.11
C GLY A 66 5.22 19.49 4.62
N GLY A 67 4.31 18.67 4.07
CA GLY A 67 4.16 18.47 2.62
C GLY A 67 4.91 17.24 2.06
N GLU A 68 5.81 16.64 2.83
CA GLU A 68 6.46 15.38 2.44
C GLU A 68 5.50 14.21 2.64
N SER A 69 5.17 13.52 1.56
CA SER A 69 4.39 12.28 1.59
C SER A 69 5.33 11.10 1.46
N VAL A 70 5.24 10.15 2.39
CA VAL A 70 6.04 8.92 2.36
C VAL A 70 5.18 7.79 1.82
N LEU A 71 5.60 7.21 0.70
CA LEU A 71 4.92 6.05 0.11
C LEU A 71 5.58 4.77 0.60
N PHE A 72 4.74 3.79 0.94
CA PHE A 72 5.17 2.45 1.27
C PHE A 72 4.55 1.44 0.29
N GLY A 73 5.30 0.40 -0.02
CA GLY A 73 4.84 -0.63 -0.93
C GLY A 73 5.61 -1.93 -0.87
N HIS A 74 5.16 -2.88 -1.68
CA HIS A 74 5.75 -4.20 -1.82
C HIS A 74 6.28 -4.37 -3.23
N LYS A 75 7.53 -4.81 -3.35
CA LYS A 75 8.16 -5.08 -4.65
C LYS A 75 7.61 -6.37 -5.26
N ARG A 76 7.31 -6.35 -6.56
CA ARG A 76 6.91 -7.54 -7.30
C ARG A 76 8.07 -8.53 -7.40
N LEU A 77 7.79 -9.81 -7.19
CA LEU A 77 8.76 -10.89 -7.32
C LEU A 77 8.97 -11.27 -8.80
N LYS A 78 10.01 -12.09 -9.06
CA LYS A 78 10.36 -12.57 -10.41
C LYS A 78 9.32 -13.50 -11.02
N ASP A 79 8.44 -14.07 -10.21
CA ASP A 79 7.34 -14.92 -10.68
C ASP A 79 6.23 -14.11 -11.37
N GLU A 80 6.34 -12.77 -11.35
CA GLU A 80 5.40 -11.80 -11.93
C GLU A 80 3.97 -11.87 -11.39
N LYS A 81 3.73 -12.69 -10.36
CA LYS A 81 2.43 -13.01 -9.76
C LYS A 81 2.37 -12.74 -8.27
N SER A 82 3.52 -12.53 -7.63
CA SER A 82 3.61 -12.33 -6.20
C SER A 82 4.31 -11.04 -5.85
N PHE A 83 4.05 -10.55 -4.65
CA PHE A 83 4.73 -9.41 -4.06
C PHE A 83 5.51 -9.84 -2.83
N HIS A 84 6.64 -9.17 -2.61
CA HIS A 84 7.47 -9.41 -1.44
C HIS A 84 6.69 -9.08 -0.16
N HIS A 85 6.71 -9.95 0.85
CA HIS A 85 5.95 -9.76 2.09
C HIS A 85 6.39 -8.52 2.88
N ARG A 86 7.70 -8.20 2.85
CA ARG A 86 8.27 -7.04 3.52
C ARG A 86 7.92 -5.75 2.78
N GLU A 87 7.31 -4.83 3.51
CA GLU A 87 7.05 -3.46 3.06
C GLU A 87 8.37 -2.68 2.97
N VAL A 88 8.49 -1.84 1.95
CA VAL A 88 9.62 -0.91 1.77
C VAL A 88 9.12 0.51 1.50
N THR A 89 9.94 1.50 1.84
CA THR A 89 9.72 2.88 1.42
C THR A 89 9.95 2.99 -0.07
N VAL A 90 9.03 3.64 -0.77
CA VAL A 90 9.11 3.91 -2.19
C VAL A 90 9.51 5.36 -2.36
N CYS A 91 10.74 5.59 -2.82
CA CYS A 91 11.24 6.94 -3.07
C CYS A 91 10.57 7.50 -4.33
N LEU A 92 9.89 8.64 -4.18
CA LEU A 92 9.32 9.40 -5.31
C LEU A 92 10.27 10.50 -5.80
N ASP A 93 11.48 10.55 -5.24
CA ASP A 93 12.48 11.60 -5.49
C ASP A 93 13.13 11.49 -6.89
N PHE A 94 12.81 10.44 -7.66
CA PHE A 94 13.30 10.20 -9.01
C PHE A 94 12.14 10.03 -9.99
N GLU A 95 11.97 11.03 -10.86
CA GLU A 95 10.93 11.10 -11.91
C GLU A 95 9.49 10.89 -11.39
N ALA A 96 8.48 11.40 -12.11
CA ALA A 96 7.10 11.18 -11.67
C ALA A 96 6.81 9.66 -11.74
N PRO A 97 6.49 8.98 -10.62
CA PRO A 97 6.25 7.54 -10.62
C PRO A 97 5.10 7.21 -11.58
N ARG A 98 5.36 6.27 -12.48
CA ARG A 98 4.36 5.89 -13.49
C ARG A 98 3.41 4.85 -12.92
N VAL A 99 2.15 5.24 -12.74
CA VAL A 99 1.07 4.30 -12.43
C VAL A 99 0.80 3.44 -13.66
N ILE A 100 0.91 2.12 -13.52
CA ILE A 100 0.72 1.14 -14.62
C ILE A 100 -0.57 0.32 -14.47
N GLY A 101 -1.31 0.50 -13.38
CA GLY A 101 -2.58 -0.18 -13.14
C GLY A 101 -2.91 -0.33 -11.66
N ARG A 102 -3.91 -1.15 -11.35
CA ARG A 102 -4.31 -1.49 -9.97
C ARG A 102 -4.13 -2.97 -9.70
N VAL A 103 -3.78 -3.31 -8.45
CA VAL A 103 -3.52 -4.68 -8.04
C VAL A 103 -4.74 -5.59 -8.24
N ASP A 104 -5.96 -5.08 -8.03
CA ASP A 104 -7.18 -5.89 -8.16
C ASP A 104 -7.45 -6.32 -9.61
N ASP A 105 -7.16 -5.44 -10.57
CA ASP A 105 -7.31 -5.75 -11.99
C ASP A 105 -6.22 -6.72 -12.44
N TRP A 106 -4.98 -6.48 -12.01
CA TRP A 106 -3.86 -7.38 -12.28
C TRP A 106 -4.09 -8.78 -11.69
N ARG A 107 -4.58 -8.90 -10.45
CA ARG A 107 -4.90 -10.19 -9.83
C ARG A 107 -5.93 -10.96 -10.65
N ARG A 108 -6.98 -10.27 -11.13
CA ARG A 108 -7.99 -10.87 -12.02
C ARG A 108 -7.37 -11.38 -13.32
N ILE A 109 -6.43 -10.66 -13.92
CA ILE A 109 -5.73 -11.07 -15.15
C ILE A 109 -4.85 -12.30 -14.90
N VAL A 110 -4.04 -12.28 -13.83
CA VAL A 110 -3.12 -13.37 -13.48
C VAL A 110 -3.87 -14.66 -13.15
N GLN A 111 -4.98 -14.56 -12.42
CA GLN A 111 -5.82 -15.72 -12.09
C GLN A 111 -6.46 -16.32 -13.34
N ARG A 112 -6.92 -15.51 -14.29
CA ARG A 112 -7.48 -16.01 -15.57
C ARG A 112 -6.42 -16.68 -16.45
N ALA A 113 -5.17 -16.21 -16.40
CA ALA A 113 -4.07 -16.76 -17.18
C ALA A 113 -3.44 -18.01 -16.55
N THR A 114 -3.78 -18.34 -15.31
CA THR A 114 -3.32 -19.55 -14.63
C THR A 114 -4.49 -20.52 -14.58
N PRO A 115 -4.65 -21.46 -15.52
CA PRO A 115 -5.70 -22.46 -15.40
C PRO A 115 -5.48 -23.22 -14.08
N ASP A 116 -6.55 -23.36 -13.31
CA ASP A 116 -6.59 -24.19 -12.12
C ASP A 116 -6.20 -25.63 -12.52
N ASN A 117 -4.96 -26.02 -12.24
CA ASN A 117 -4.59 -27.44 -12.18
C ASN A 117 -5.19 -28.01 -10.88
N HIS A 118 -6.51 -28.08 -10.82
CA HIS A 118 -7.27 -28.86 -9.83
C HIS A 118 -7.72 -30.19 -10.45
N ASP A 119 -6.78 -30.91 -11.07
CA ASP A 119 -6.87 -32.37 -11.24
C ASP A 119 -5.83 -33.01 -10.33
N SER A 120 -6.21 -33.26 -9.08
CA SER A 120 -5.53 -34.24 -8.25
C SER A 120 -6.51 -35.38 -7.96
N PRO A 121 -6.52 -36.45 -8.77
CA PRO A 121 -7.22 -37.68 -8.43
C PRO A 121 -6.21 -38.63 -7.76
N TYR A 122 -5.74 -38.29 -6.57
CA TYR A 122 -5.14 -39.31 -5.69
C TYR A 122 -5.79 -39.24 -4.32
N LEU A 123 -7.06 -39.65 -4.32
CA LEU A 123 -7.73 -40.19 -3.17
C LEU A 123 -6.88 -41.33 -2.60
N PHE A 124 -6.54 -41.20 -1.32
CA PHE A 124 -6.30 -42.33 -0.45
C PHE A 124 -7.42 -43.37 -0.64
N SER A 125 -7.06 -44.60 -1.02
CA SER A 125 -7.80 -45.78 -0.59
C SER A 125 -6.80 -46.80 -0.05
N ARG A 126 -6.91 -47.01 1.26
CA ARG A 126 -6.41 -48.18 1.98
C ARG A 126 -7.26 -49.41 1.65
N SER A 127 -6.70 -50.58 1.95
CA SER A 127 -7.27 -51.94 1.96
C SER A 127 -7.20 -52.61 0.57
N ALA A 128 -6.63 -53.81 0.41
CA ALA A 128 -6.45 -54.94 1.33
C ALA A 128 -5.03 -55.53 1.27
#